data_AF-A0A1M3N0L7-F1
#
_entry.id   AF-A0A1M3N0L7-F1
#
_cell.length_a   1.000
_cell.length_b   1.000
_cell.length_c   1.000
_cell.angle_alpha   90.00
_cell.angle_beta   90.00
_cell.angle_gamma   90.00
#
_symmetry.space_group_name_H-M   'P 1'
#
loop_
_entity.id
_entity.type
_entity.pdbx_description
1 polymer ?
#
loop_
_entity_poly.entity_id
_entity_poly.type
_entity_poly.pdbx_seq_one_letter_code
_entity_poly.pdbx_strand_id
1 'polypeptide(L)'
;MIEAPTTELTGTIGSKDELDPELLDLPDPPKRERTLTVGLLVFTALASLAMVLALRRDAAYAFAAPHTRDLGDLNAASTDTFVENEYVRGRAMLGAAGAIRYERPLVEGSFRLMPVTRAATDGGPAEDVWVEVRVPPRGENIRWVPPSEVSGRLVRFDTAGPRHRGLASAIRDTTGKEVPTGSWLLVDGAAPSDARWAVVLVGLFAGFAVWNAFATAKLLRKVKA
;
A
#
# COMPACT_ATOMS: atom_id res chain seq x y z
N MET A 1 73.26 11.83 32.25
CA MET A 1 72.03 11.05 32.51
C MET A 1 71.04 12.01 33.14
N ILE A 2 69.96 12.33 32.42
CA ILE A 2 68.94 13.29 32.83
C ILE A 2 67.77 12.43 33.35
N GLU A 3 67.50 12.49 34.65
CA GLU A 3 66.27 11.95 35.24
C GLU A 3 65.27 13.09 35.38
N ALA A 4 64.15 12.97 34.67
CA ALA A 4 63.02 13.89 34.76
C ALA A 4 62.16 13.56 35.99
N PRO A 5 61.63 14.55 36.72
CA PRO A 5 60.68 14.29 37.79
C PRO A 5 59.32 13.90 37.20
N THR A 6 58.86 12.72 37.58
CA THR A 6 57.53 12.18 37.29
C THR A 6 56.50 12.92 38.13
N THR A 7 55.88 13.94 37.56
CA THR A 7 54.73 14.62 38.17
C THR A 7 53.55 13.67 38.17
N GLU A 8 53.15 13.21 39.35
CA GLU A 8 51.95 12.41 39.57
C GLU A 8 50.71 13.18 39.08
N LEU A 9 50.05 12.66 38.05
CA LEU A 9 48.69 13.03 37.65
C LEU A 9 47.70 12.31 38.56
N THR A 10 47.66 12.70 39.83
CA THR A 10 46.59 12.32 40.77
C THR A 10 45.39 13.23 40.50
N GLY A 11 44.63 12.89 39.46
CA GLY A 11 43.34 13.52 39.16
C GLY A 11 42.36 13.25 40.30
N THR A 12 42.04 14.29 41.05
CA THR A 12 41.08 14.30 42.15
C THR A 12 39.69 13.92 41.63
N ILE A 13 39.26 12.68 41.87
CA ILE A 13 37.86 12.29 41.74
C ILE A 13 37.14 12.86 42.96
N GLY A 14 36.70 14.12 42.89
CA GLY A 14 36.07 14.77 44.03
C GLY A 14 35.70 16.24 43.82
N SER A 15 34.65 16.49 43.04
CA SER A 15 33.76 17.63 43.26
C SER A 15 32.38 17.28 42.70
N LYS A 16 31.36 17.38 43.55
CA LYS A 16 29.94 17.34 43.15
C LYS A 16 29.58 18.73 42.63
N ASP A 17 28.99 18.79 41.43
CA ASP A 17 28.10 19.86 40.98
C ASP A 17 28.61 21.32 41.00
N GLU A 18 29.88 21.56 40.68
CA GLU A 18 30.24 22.88 40.16
C GLU A 18 30.05 22.82 38.64
N LEU A 19 28.92 23.36 38.16
CA LEU A 19 28.62 23.50 36.74
C LEU A 19 29.78 24.24 36.09
N ASP A 20 30.48 23.54 35.19
CA ASP A 20 31.62 24.07 34.46
C ASP A 20 31.24 25.41 33.81
N PRO A 21 31.90 26.53 34.17
CA PRO A 21 31.57 27.85 33.66
C PRO A 21 31.70 27.92 32.13
N GLU A 22 32.57 27.11 31.52
CA GLU A 22 32.68 27.01 30.06
C GLU A 22 31.41 26.40 29.42
N LEU A 23 30.67 25.55 30.14
CA LEU A 23 29.40 24.98 29.66
C LEU A 23 28.22 25.95 29.79
N LEU A 24 28.28 26.92 30.72
CA LEU A 24 27.26 27.95 30.90
C LEU A 24 27.39 29.08 29.87
N ASP A 25 28.60 29.31 29.36
CA ASP A 25 28.88 30.27 28.28
C ASP A 25 28.52 29.73 26.88
N LEU A 26 28.17 28.45 26.78
CA LEU A 26 27.71 27.88 25.51
C LEU A 26 26.36 28.51 25.11
N PRO A 27 26.20 28.89 23.83
CA PRO A 27 24.93 29.38 23.34
C PRO A 27 23.82 28.34 23.56
N ASP A 28 22.67 28.82 23.99
CA ASP A 28 21.47 28.01 24.23
C ASP A 28 21.22 27.07 23.03
N PRO A 29 21.01 25.76 23.23
CA PRO A 29 20.85 24.83 22.13
C PRO A 29 19.63 25.24 21.27
N PRO A 30 19.66 25.07 19.94
CA PRO A 30 18.60 25.56 19.05
C PRO A 30 17.27 24.82 19.26
N LYS A 31 16.45 25.32 20.20
CA LYS A 31 15.19 24.68 20.63
C LYS A 31 14.17 24.57 19.49
N ARG A 32 14.12 25.54 18.57
CA ARG A 32 13.19 25.56 17.43
C ARG A 32 13.54 24.49 16.39
N GLU A 33 14.81 24.36 16.04
CA GLU A 33 15.29 23.37 15.06
C GLU A 33 15.06 21.94 15.55
N ARG A 34 15.29 21.71 16.86
CA ARG A 34 14.99 20.42 17.50
C ARG A 34 13.50 20.08 17.41
N THR A 35 12.61 21.03 17.71
CA THR A 35 11.16 20.79 17.64
C THR A 35 10.70 20.52 16.21
N LEU A 36 11.20 21.28 15.23
CA LEU A 36 10.91 21.03 13.81
C LEU A 36 11.38 19.65 13.36
N THR A 37 12.61 19.27 13.73
CA THR A 37 13.17 17.95 13.42
C THR A 37 12.31 16.84 14.02
N VAL A 38 11.97 16.93 15.31
CA VAL A 38 11.10 15.95 15.98
C VAL A 38 9.74 15.87 15.30
N GLY A 39 9.12 17.01 14.98
CA GLY A 39 7.84 17.05 14.26
C GLY A 39 7.90 16.34 12.91
N LEU A 40 8.96 16.58 12.14
CA LEU A 40 9.16 15.93 10.84
C LEU A 40 9.37 14.42 10.97
N LEU A 41 10.17 13.97 11.94
CA LEU A 41 10.41 12.54 12.20
C LEU A 41 9.11 11.83 12.58
N VAL A 42 8.31 12.41 13.49
CA VAL A 42 7.01 11.86 13.91
C VAL A 42 6.06 11.79 12.72
N PHE A 43 5.93 12.86 11.95
CA PHE A 43 5.10 12.88 10.75
C PHE A 43 5.51 11.80 9.75
N THR A 44 6.81 11.65 9.51
CA THR A 44 7.36 10.65 8.58
C THR A 44 7.11 9.23 9.07
N ALA A 45 7.25 8.99 10.38
CA ALA A 45 6.94 7.70 10.99
C ALA A 45 5.46 7.33 10.80
N LEU A 46 4.55 8.28 11.05
CA LEU A 46 3.11 8.08 10.87
C LEU A 46 2.73 7.86 9.41
N ALA A 47 3.30 8.64 8.49
CA ALA A 47 3.08 8.47 7.05
C ALA A 47 3.58 7.10 6.56
N SER A 48 4.76 6.67 7.03
CA SER A 48 5.32 5.36 6.70
C SER A 48 4.44 4.22 7.23
N LEU A 49 3.94 4.34 8.47
CA LEU A 49 3.02 3.36 9.04
C LEU A 49 1.69 3.30 8.27
N ALA A 50 1.16 4.46 7.86
CA ALA A 50 -0.03 4.51 7.01
C ALA A 50 0.20 3.79 5.68
N MET A 51 1.38 3.92 5.07
CA MET A 51 1.74 3.19 3.85
C MET A 51 1.83 1.68 4.06
N VAL A 52 2.38 1.22 5.20
CA VAL A 52 2.36 -0.21 5.57
C VAL A 52 0.93 -0.73 5.64
N LEU A 53 0.03 0.01 6.29
CA LEU A 53 -1.38 -0.37 6.39
C LEU A 53 -2.09 -0.36 5.03
N ALA A 54 -1.76 0.59 4.16
CA ALA A 54 -2.32 0.67 2.81
C ALA A 54 -1.88 -0.50 1.91
N LEU A 55 -0.64 -0.95 2.04
CA LEU A 55 -0.05 -2.02 1.22
C LEU A 55 -0.25 -3.43 1.80
N ARG A 56 -0.77 -3.55 3.04
CA ARG A 56 -0.85 -4.84 3.75
C ARG A 56 -1.56 -5.94 2.95
N ARG A 57 -2.61 -5.61 2.19
CA ARG A 57 -3.37 -6.57 1.38
C ARG A 57 -2.60 -7.01 0.14
N ASP A 58 -1.91 -6.07 -0.52
CA ASP A 58 -1.03 -6.37 -1.64
C ASP A 58 0.15 -7.25 -1.19
N ALA A 59 0.76 -6.92 -0.04
CA ALA A 59 1.84 -7.72 0.53
C ALA A 59 1.36 -9.11 0.95
N ALA A 60 0.18 -9.23 1.57
CA ALA A 60 -0.42 -10.53 1.90
C ALA A 60 -0.71 -11.37 0.64
N TYR A 61 -1.19 -10.72 -0.44
CA TYR A 61 -1.45 -11.41 -1.71
C TYR A 61 -0.19 -11.99 -2.34
N ALA A 62 0.97 -11.37 -2.12
CA ALA A 62 2.24 -11.89 -2.64
C ALA A 62 2.59 -13.30 -2.11
N PHE A 63 1.98 -13.72 -1.00
CA PHE A 63 2.13 -15.03 -0.38
C PHE A 63 0.94 -15.96 -0.63
N ALA A 64 -0.05 -15.54 -1.43
CA ALA A 64 -1.16 -16.40 -1.81
C ALA A 64 -0.68 -17.61 -2.63
N ALA A 65 -1.50 -18.66 -2.67
CA ALA A 65 -1.20 -19.85 -3.45
C ALA A 65 -0.97 -19.46 -4.93
N PRO A 66 0.09 -19.98 -5.57
CA PRO A 66 0.40 -19.64 -6.97
C PRO A 66 -0.54 -20.30 -7.97
N HIS A 67 -1.37 -21.24 -7.53
CA HIS A 67 -2.32 -21.96 -8.37
C HIS A 67 -3.68 -21.26 -8.35
N THR A 68 -4.32 -21.15 -9.51
CA THR A 68 -5.65 -20.57 -9.63
C THR A 68 -6.69 -21.50 -9.04
N ARG A 69 -7.54 -20.98 -8.16
CA ARG A 69 -8.80 -21.63 -7.80
C ARG A 69 -9.83 -21.39 -8.91
N ASP A 70 -10.42 -22.46 -9.42
CA ASP A 70 -11.44 -22.36 -10.46
C ASP A 70 -12.81 -21.99 -9.84
N LEU A 71 -13.40 -20.92 -10.34
CA LEU A 71 -14.74 -20.43 -9.98
C LEU A 71 -15.80 -20.85 -11.01
N GLY A 72 -15.39 -21.50 -12.11
CA GLY A 72 -16.29 -21.95 -13.17
C GLY A 72 -16.88 -20.78 -13.95
N ASP A 73 -18.20 -20.77 -14.12
CA ASP A 73 -18.92 -19.74 -14.87
C ASP A 73 -19.32 -18.57 -13.95
N LEU A 74 -18.61 -17.45 -14.07
CA LEU A 74 -18.86 -16.22 -13.32
C LEU A 74 -20.21 -15.57 -13.66
N ASN A 75 -20.89 -15.98 -14.73
CA ASN A 75 -22.25 -15.51 -15.02
C ASN A 75 -23.30 -16.14 -14.08
N ALA A 76 -22.98 -17.31 -13.50
CA ALA A 76 -23.88 -18.08 -12.64
C ALA A 76 -23.31 -18.40 -11.24
N ALA A 77 -22.01 -18.17 -11.01
CA ALA A 77 -21.36 -18.47 -9.74
C ALA A 77 -21.99 -17.70 -8.57
N SER A 78 -22.13 -18.33 -7.40
CA SER A 78 -22.54 -17.62 -6.18
C SER A 78 -21.37 -16.83 -5.62
N THR A 79 -21.59 -15.54 -5.36
CA THR A 79 -20.61 -14.64 -4.77
C THR A 79 -20.35 -14.92 -3.27
N ASP A 80 -21.14 -15.77 -2.63
CA ASP A 80 -20.91 -16.25 -1.26
C ASP A 80 -19.71 -17.20 -1.18
N THR A 81 -19.39 -17.85 -2.29
CA THR A 81 -18.26 -18.79 -2.38
C THR A 81 -16.92 -18.10 -2.61
N PHE A 82 -16.96 -16.80 -2.93
CA PHE A 82 -15.80 -16.01 -3.27
C PHE A 82 -15.01 -15.64 -2.03
N VAL A 83 -13.70 -15.83 -2.11
CA VAL A 83 -12.77 -15.47 -1.04
C VAL A 83 -11.96 -14.26 -1.49
N GLU A 84 -11.89 -13.26 -0.62
CA GLU A 84 -11.13 -12.05 -0.90
C GLU A 84 -9.64 -12.35 -0.95
N ASN A 85 -8.94 -11.67 -1.86
CA ASN A 85 -7.49 -11.72 -2.00
C ASN A 85 -6.94 -13.08 -2.45
N GLU A 86 -7.71 -13.80 -3.27
CA GLU A 86 -7.33 -15.11 -3.82
C GLU A 86 -6.98 -15.00 -5.32
N TYR A 87 -6.10 -15.89 -5.79
CA TYR A 87 -5.80 -16.05 -7.21
C TYR A 87 -6.79 -17.03 -7.83
N VAL A 88 -7.65 -16.53 -8.71
CA VAL A 88 -8.79 -17.28 -9.24
C VAL A 88 -8.80 -17.31 -10.76
N ARG A 89 -9.55 -18.27 -11.32
CA ARG A 89 -9.84 -18.39 -12.75
C ARG A 89 -11.34 -18.58 -12.92
N GLY A 90 -11.90 -18.00 -13.97
CA GLY A 90 -13.29 -18.21 -14.32
C GLY A 90 -13.62 -17.77 -15.74
N ARG A 91 -14.75 -18.24 -16.25
CA ARG A 91 -15.33 -17.80 -17.52
C ARG A 91 -16.35 -16.70 -17.26
N ALA A 92 -16.35 -15.64 -18.07
CA ALA A 92 -17.26 -14.52 -17.90
C ALA A 92 -17.74 -14.01 -19.25
N MET A 93 -19.01 -13.62 -19.33
CA MET A 93 -19.52 -12.81 -20.43
C MET A 93 -19.48 -11.35 -20.02
N LEU A 94 -18.46 -10.63 -20.50
CA LEU A 94 -18.24 -9.23 -20.13
C LEU A 94 -19.22 -8.32 -20.88
N GLY A 95 -20.05 -7.60 -20.13
CA GLY A 95 -21.03 -6.66 -20.65
C GLY A 95 -20.37 -5.37 -21.14
N ALA A 96 -20.82 -4.86 -22.30
CA ALA A 96 -20.41 -3.54 -22.79
C ALA A 96 -21.16 -2.40 -22.07
N ALA A 97 -22.38 -2.66 -21.61
CA ALA A 97 -23.17 -1.68 -20.87
C ALA A 97 -22.57 -1.46 -19.48
N GLY A 98 -22.23 -0.21 -19.14
CA GLY A 98 -21.56 0.12 -17.88
C GLY A 98 -20.04 -0.06 -17.89
N ALA A 99 -19.46 -0.53 -19.01
CA ALA A 99 -18.02 -0.62 -19.12
C ALA A 99 -17.36 0.76 -19.17
N ILE A 100 -16.24 0.92 -18.47
CA ILE A 100 -15.43 2.14 -18.53
C ILE A 100 -14.01 1.82 -18.99
N ARG A 101 -13.38 2.81 -19.61
CA ARG A 101 -11.96 2.81 -19.93
C ARG A 101 -11.25 3.82 -19.04
N TYR A 102 -10.07 3.46 -18.56
CA TYR A 102 -9.16 4.40 -17.90
C TYR A 102 -7.70 4.00 -18.13
N GLU A 103 -6.81 4.92 -17.78
CA GLU A 103 -5.36 4.74 -17.84
C GLU A 103 -4.79 4.97 -16.44
N ARG A 104 -3.63 4.37 -16.18
CA ARG A 104 -2.92 4.54 -14.91
C ARG A 104 -1.63 5.32 -15.15
N PRO A 105 -1.29 6.30 -14.28
CA PRO A 105 0.00 6.94 -14.34
C PRO A 105 1.11 5.88 -14.28
N LEU A 106 2.17 6.07 -15.08
CA LEU A 106 3.36 5.21 -15.10
C LEU A 106 3.12 3.76 -15.55
N VAL A 107 1.95 3.45 -16.14
CA VAL A 107 1.68 2.14 -16.72
C VAL A 107 1.28 2.31 -18.18
N GLU A 108 1.99 1.64 -19.08
CA GLU A 108 1.65 1.66 -20.50
C GLU A 108 0.40 0.82 -20.80
N GLY A 109 -0.44 1.37 -21.69
CA GLY A 109 -1.70 0.77 -22.12
C GLY A 109 -2.89 1.31 -21.33
N SER A 110 -4.05 0.73 -21.59
CA SER A 110 -5.29 1.11 -20.92
C SER A 110 -5.91 -0.08 -20.21
N PHE A 111 -6.88 0.21 -19.37
CA PHE A 111 -7.66 -0.76 -18.64
C PHE A 111 -9.11 -0.58 -19.02
N ARG A 112 -9.80 -1.71 -19.24
CA ARG A 112 -11.25 -1.75 -19.36
C ARG A 112 -11.81 -2.45 -18.15
N LEU A 113 -12.72 -1.78 -17.48
CA LEU A 113 -13.50 -2.36 -16.42
C LEU A 113 -14.89 -2.66 -16.97
N MET A 114 -15.30 -3.92 -16.87
CA MET A 114 -16.55 -4.40 -17.49
C MET A 114 -17.34 -5.21 -16.45
N PRO A 115 -18.66 -4.99 -16.33
CA PRO A 115 -19.49 -5.85 -15.48
C PRO A 115 -19.62 -7.24 -16.12
N VAL A 116 -19.70 -8.27 -15.29
CA VAL A 116 -20.07 -9.62 -15.74
C VAL A 116 -21.57 -9.65 -15.98
N THR A 117 -21.99 -10.20 -17.11
CA THR A 117 -23.40 -10.31 -17.48
C THR A 117 -24.04 -11.42 -16.66
N ARG A 118 -24.62 -11.06 -15.51
CA ARG A 118 -25.30 -12.00 -14.59
C ARG A 118 -26.80 -11.74 -14.59
N ALA A 119 -27.56 -12.80 -14.36
CA ALA A 119 -28.96 -12.65 -14.00
C ALA A 119 -29.05 -12.11 -12.56
N ALA A 120 -30.06 -11.30 -12.26
CA ALA A 120 -30.36 -10.96 -10.87
C ALA A 120 -30.71 -12.25 -10.13
N THR A 121 -29.95 -12.58 -9.09
CA THR A 121 -30.23 -13.69 -8.17
C THR A 121 -31.07 -13.21 -6.99
N ASP A 122 -31.84 -14.12 -6.38
CA ASP A 122 -32.61 -13.82 -5.17
C ASP A 122 -31.68 -13.32 -4.05
N GLY A 123 -31.70 -12.00 -3.82
CA GLY A 123 -30.94 -11.32 -2.77
C GLY A 123 -29.72 -10.51 -3.23
N GLY A 124 -29.38 -10.45 -4.52
CA GLY A 124 -28.20 -9.72 -5.02
C GLY A 124 -28.44 -8.93 -6.32
N PRO A 125 -27.74 -7.81 -6.54
CA PRO A 125 -27.84 -7.06 -7.79
C PRO A 125 -27.17 -7.81 -8.95
N ALA A 126 -27.69 -7.62 -10.17
CA ALA A 126 -27.18 -8.27 -11.38
C ALA A 126 -25.76 -7.84 -11.80
N GLU A 127 -25.26 -6.71 -11.28
CA GLU A 127 -23.94 -6.13 -11.61
C GLU A 127 -23.02 -6.12 -10.36
N ASP A 128 -22.95 -7.25 -9.64
CA ASP A 128 -22.17 -7.40 -8.41
C ASP A 128 -20.74 -7.94 -8.62
N VAL A 129 -20.40 -8.33 -9.86
CA VAL A 129 -19.06 -8.79 -10.24
C VAL A 129 -18.56 -8.01 -11.44
N TRP A 130 -17.35 -7.46 -11.33
CA TRP A 130 -16.69 -6.70 -12.37
C TRP A 130 -15.33 -7.31 -12.69
N VAL A 131 -14.90 -7.17 -13.93
CA VAL A 131 -13.59 -7.62 -14.40
C VAL A 131 -12.82 -6.43 -14.95
N GLU A 132 -11.62 -6.21 -14.42
CA GLU A 132 -10.63 -5.31 -15.00
C GLU A 132 -9.76 -6.12 -15.96
N VAL A 133 -9.71 -5.71 -17.23
CA VAL A 133 -8.87 -6.32 -18.26
C VAL A 133 -7.89 -5.28 -18.78
N ARG A 134 -6.62 -5.65 -18.89
CA ARG A 134 -5.60 -4.81 -19.52
C ARG A 134 -5.73 -4.88 -21.04
N VAL A 135 -5.80 -3.73 -21.69
CA VAL A 135 -5.71 -3.63 -23.15
C VAL A 135 -4.28 -3.26 -23.52
N PRO A 136 -3.55 -4.12 -24.26
CA PRO A 136 -2.19 -3.84 -24.67
C PRO A 136 -2.08 -2.54 -25.49
N PRO A 137 -0.91 -1.87 -25.47
CA PRO A 137 -0.67 -0.71 -26.31
C PRO A 137 -0.99 -1.01 -27.78
N ARG A 138 -1.66 -0.07 -28.47
CA ARG A 138 -2.15 -0.20 -29.86
C ARG A 138 -3.29 -1.21 -30.07
N GLY A 139 -3.67 -1.98 -29.05
CA GLY A 139 -4.81 -2.90 -29.10
C GLY A 139 -6.15 -2.18 -29.25
N GLU A 140 -6.24 -0.92 -28.83
CA GLU A 140 -7.48 -0.15 -28.87
C GLU A 140 -7.95 0.27 -30.28
N ASN A 141 -7.01 0.43 -31.21
CA ASN A 141 -7.31 0.80 -32.60
C ASN A 141 -7.66 -0.42 -33.47
N ILE A 142 -7.46 -1.61 -32.94
CA ILE A 142 -7.85 -2.88 -33.54
C ILE A 142 -9.19 -3.27 -32.92
N ARG A 143 -10.00 -4.09 -33.60
CA ARG A 143 -11.23 -4.68 -33.05
C ARG A 143 -10.88 -5.60 -31.86
N TRP A 144 -10.59 -5.00 -30.72
CA TRP A 144 -10.28 -5.70 -29.48
C TRP A 144 -11.53 -6.42 -28.98
N VAL A 145 -11.39 -7.72 -28.75
CA VAL A 145 -12.46 -8.58 -28.23
C VAL A 145 -12.12 -8.89 -26.77
N PRO A 146 -13.04 -8.62 -25.82
CA PRO A 146 -12.83 -8.99 -24.43
C PRO A 146 -12.61 -10.50 -24.28
N PRO A 147 -11.73 -10.94 -23.37
CA PRO A 147 -11.54 -12.36 -23.11
C PRO A 147 -12.81 -12.96 -22.49
N SER A 148 -13.12 -14.20 -22.86
CA SER A 148 -14.21 -14.99 -22.25
C SER A 148 -13.75 -15.79 -21.03
N GLU A 149 -12.44 -15.89 -20.84
CA GLU A 149 -11.80 -16.55 -19.72
C GLU A 149 -10.80 -15.59 -19.09
N VAL A 150 -10.89 -15.45 -17.78
CA VAL A 150 -10.16 -14.44 -17.00
C VAL A 150 -9.51 -15.14 -15.81
N SER A 151 -8.29 -14.72 -15.50
CA SER A 151 -7.53 -15.30 -14.40
C SER A 151 -6.72 -14.23 -13.72
N GLY A 152 -6.87 -14.11 -12.41
CA GLY A 152 -6.36 -12.94 -11.72
C GLY A 152 -6.75 -12.87 -10.26
N ARG A 153 -6.56 -11.69 -9.68
CA ARG A 153 -6.82 -11.46 -8.27
C ARG A 153 -8.27 -11.07 -8.04
N LEU A 154 -8.94 -11.78 -7.14
CA LEU A 154 -10.29 -11.42 -6.69
C LEU A 154 -10.22 -10.53 -5.43
N VAL A 155 -10.84 -9.35 -5.48
CA VAL A 155 -10.93 -8.40 -4.36
C VAL A 155 -12.31 -7.76 -4.32
N ARG A 156 -12.68 -7.10 -3.22
CA ARG A 156 -13.88 -6.25 -3.18
C ARG A 156 -13.53 -4.84 -3.65
N PHE A 157 -14.48 -4.12 -4.23
CA PHE A 157 -14.25 -2.74 -4.70
C PHE A 157 -13.79 -1.79 -3.60
N ASP A 158 -14.35 -1.91 -2.41
CA ASP A 158 -14.02 -1.10 -1.23
C ASP A 158 -12.65 -1.45 -0.63
N THR A 159 -12.13 -2.63 -0.96
CA THR A 159 -10.88 -3.16 -0.41
C THR A 159 -9.74 -3.31 -1.40
N ALA A 160 -9.98 -3.02 -2.69
CA ALA A 160 -9.06 -3.21 -3.82
C ALA A 160 -7.76 -2.39 -3.75
N GLY A 161 -7.56 -1.63 -2.67
CA GLY A 161 -6.33 -0.91 -2.38
C GLY A 161 -6.18 0.39 -3.17
N PRO A 162 -5.03 1.08 -3.03
CA PRO A 162 -4.82 2.40 -3.62
C PRO A 162 -4.95 2.44 -5.15
N ARG A 163 -4.61 1.32 -5.83
CA ARG A 163 -4.61 1.20 -7.30
C ARG A 163 -6.01 1.27 -7.95
N HIS A 164 -7.05 1.00 -7.18
CA HIS A 164 -8.44 0.98 -7.63
C HIS A 164 -9.29 2.03 -6.89
N ARG A 165 -8.65 2.91 -6.11
CA ARG A 165 -9.33 3.97 -5.39
C ARG A 165 -9.98 4.93 -6.39
N GLY A 166 -11.26 5.23 -6.19
CA GLY A 166 -12.03 6.11 -7.07
C GLY A 166 -12.59 5.43 -8.32
N LEU A 167 -12.40 4.12 -8.48
CA LEU A 167 -12.95 3.40 -9.64
C LEU A 167 -14.49 3.36 -9.62
N ALA A 168 -15.09 3.13 -8.46
CA ALA A 168 -16.55 3.18 -8.29
C ALA A 168 -17.14 4.57 -8.62
N SER A 169 -16.47 5.66 -8.23
CA SER A 169 -16.88 7.01 -8.63
C SER A 169 -16.72 7.23 -10.13
N ALA A 170 -15.62 6.77 -10.74
CA ALA A 170 -15.42 6.89 -12.18
C ALA A 170 -16.51 6.17 -12.99
N ILE A 171 -16.97 5.00 -12.53
CA ILE A 171 -18.09 4.27 -13.14
C ILE A 171 -19.36 5.11 -13.07
N ARG A 172 -19.69 5.65 -11.88
CA ARG A 172 -20.86 6.50 -11.70
C ARG A 172 -20.80 7.76 -12.56
N ASP A 173 -19.67 8.42 -12.59
CA ASP A 173 -19.51 9.67 -13.34
C ASP A 173 -19.58 9.44 -14.85
N THR A 174 -19.14 8.28 -15.34
CA THR A 174 -19.16 7.93 -16.77
C THR A 174 -20.49 7.32 -17.23
N THR A 175 -21.12 6.50 -16.40
CA THR A 175 -22.27 5.66 -16.80
C THR A 175 -23.58 6.07 -16.15
N GLY A 176 -23.54 6.92 -15.12
CA GLY A 176 -24.68 7.26 -14.28
C GLY A 176 -25.13 6.15 -13.32
N LYS A 177 -24.47 4.98 -13.32
CA LYS A 177 -24.82 3.84 -12.47
C LYS A 177 -23.96 3.78 -11.21
N GLU A 178 -24.57 3.42 -10.10
CA GLU A 178 -23.81 3.14 -8.87
C GLU A 178 -23.33 1.68 -8.84
N VAL A 179 -22.10 1.48 -8.37
CA VAL A 179 -21.59 0.13 -8.06
C VAL A 179 -22.18 -0.31 -6.73
N PRO A 180 -22.88 -1.46 -6.68
CA PRO A 180 -23.42 -1.96 -5.42
C PRO A 180 -22.36 -2.13 -4.34
N THR A 181 -22.73 -1.87 -3.09
CA THR A 181 -21.81 -2.07 -1.96
C THR A 181 -21.42 -3.54 -1.85
N GLY A 182 -20.14 -3.81 -1.63
CA GLY A 182 -19.61 -5.17 -1.59
C GLY A 182 -19.43 -5.79 -2.97
N SER A 183 -19.56 -5.07 -4.08
CA SER A 183 -19.26 -5.65 -5.40
C SER A 183 -17.83 -6.21 -5.47
N TRP A 184 -17.67 -7.29 -6.22
CA TRP A 184 -16.41 -7.94 -6.48
C TRP A 184 -15.71 -7.36 -7.71
N LEU A 185 -14.40 -7.31 -7.64
CA LEU A 185 -13.50 -6.92 -8.72
C LEU A 185 -12.50 -8.06 -8.94
N LEU A 186 -12.52 -8.62 -10.15
CA LEU A 186 -11.50 -9.54 -10.63
C LEU A 186 -10.51 -8.78 -11.51
N VAL A 187 -9.27 -8.68 -11.06
CA VAL A 187 -8.18 -8.01 -11.79
C VAL A 187 -7.46 -9.04 -12.64
N ASP A 188 -7.78 -9.09 -13.93
CA ASP A 188 -7.22 -10.05 -14.86
C ASP A 188 -5.70 -9.86 -15.03
N GLY A 189 -4.99 -10.99 -15.10
CA GLY A 189 -3.54 -11.04 -15.22
C GLY A 189 -2.77 -10.71 -13.94
N ALA A 190 -3.43 -10.45 -12.81
CA ALA A 190 -2.76 -10.13 -11.55
C ALA A 190 -2.37 -11.39 -10.75
N ALA A 191 -1.21 -11.98 -11.05
CA ALA A 191 -0.69 -13.13 -10.33
C ALA A 191 -0.09 -12.74 -8.96
N PRO A 192 -0.01 -13.67 -7.98
CA PRO A 192 0.64 -13.40 -6.70
C PRO A 192 2.09 -12.90 -6.83
N SER A 193 2.84 -13.38 -7.83
CA SER A 193 4.20 -12.92 -8.13
C SER A 193 4.28 -11.42 -8.42
N ASP A 194 3.24 -10.86 -9.03
CA ASP A 194 3.18 -9.46 -9.46
C ASP A 194 2.95 -8.52 -8.27
N ALA A 195 2.65 -9.05 -7.08
CA ALA A 195 2.50 -8.29 -5.86
C ALA A 195 3.74 -8.31 -4.96
N ARG A 196 4.82 -9.03 -5.34
CA ARG A 196 6.04 -9.14 -4.52
C ARG A 196 6.74 -7.80 -4.26
N TRP A 197 6.58 -6.82 -5.15
CA TRP A 197 7.08 -5.46 -4.91
C TRP A 197 6.47 -4.82 -3.66
N ALA A 198 5.22 -5.15 -3.33
CA ALA A 198 4.54 -4.60 -2.16
C ALA A 198 5.20 -5.07 -0.86
N VAL A 199 5.74 -6.30 -0.83
CA VAL A 199 6.50 -6.82 0.33
C VAL A 199 7.75 -5.99 0.56
N VAL A 200 8.48 -5.66 -0.51
CA VAL A 200 9.70 -4.82 -0.43
C VAL A 200 9.36 -3.43 0.10
N LEU A 201 8.30 -2.80 -0.42
CA LEU A 201 7.87 -1.49 0.06
C LEU A 201 7.38 -1.52 1.50
N VAL A 202 6.64 -2.55 1.91
CA VAL A 202 6.22 -2.72 3.31
C VAL A 202 7.43 -2.82 4.22
N GLY A 203 8.45 -3.61 3.85
CA GLY A 203 9.70 -3.69 4.59
C GLY A 203 10.42 -2.34 4.70
N LEU A 204 10.50 -1.60 3.59
CA LEU A 204 11.12 -0.26 3.54
C LEU A 204 10.39 0.73 4.44
N PHE A 205 9.06 0.84 4.33
CA PHE A 205 8.27 1.76 5.14
C PHE A 205 8.26 1.37 6.62
N ALA A 206 8.23 0.08 6.95
CA ALA A 206 8.38 -0.39 8.32
C ALA A 206 9.76 0.01 8.89
N GLY A 207 10.82 -0.16 8.10
CA GLY A 207 12.16 0.30 8.46
C GLY A 207 12.22 1.81 8.73
N PHE A 208 11.62 2.63 7.87
CA PHE A 208 11.52 4.08 8.11
C PHE A 208 10.71 4.41 9.36
N ALA A 209 9.58 3.74 9.60
CA ALA A 209 8.77 3.99 10.78
C ALA A 209 9.56 3.70 12.07
N VAL A 210 10.24 2.55 12.13
CA VAL A 210 11.08 2.15 13.26
C VAL A 210 12.24 3.12 13.46
N TRP A 211 12.95 3.47 12.39
CA TRP A 211 14.10 4.37 12.46
C TRP A 211 13.70 5.77 12.94
N ASN A 212 12.63 6.35 12.38
CA ASN A 212 12.15 7.66 12.78
C ASN A 212 11.63 7.67 14.22
N ALA A 213 10.96 6.60 14.66
CA ALA A 213 10.53 6.45 16.06
C ALA A 213 11.74 6.36 17.01
N PHE A 214 12.76 5.59 16.66
CA PHE A 214 14.00 5.47 17.42
C PHE A 214 14.75 6.81 17.50
N ALA A 215 14.94 7.49 16.37
CA ALA A 215 15.58 8.80 16.30
C ALA A 215 14.82 9.84 17.16
N THR A 216 13.50 9.84 17.08
CA THR A 216 12.64 10.68 17.92
C THR A 216 12.84 10.38 19.41
N ALA A 217 12.80 9.11 19.80
CA ALA A 217 13.00 8.71 21.20
C ALA A 217 14.40 9.11 21.72
N LYS A 218 15.44 8.92 20.90
CA LYS A 218 16.81 9.34 21.21
C LYS A 218 16.92 10.86 21.37
N LEU A 219 16.27 11.63 20.50
CA LEU A 219 16.27 13.09 20.58
C LEU A 219 15.46 13.64 21.75
N LEU A 220 14.42 12.94 22.20
CA LEU A 220 13.59 13.36 23.34
C LEU A 220 14.14 12.91 24.70
N ARG A 221 15.01 11.89 24.71
CA ARG A 221 15.64 11.41 25.94
C ARG A 221 16.39 12.56 26.62
N LYS A 222 15.94 12.93 27.82
CA LYS A 222 16.65 13.88 28.68
C LYS A 222 18.01 13.27 29.02
N VAL A 223 19.08 14.02 28.77
CA VAL A 223 20.38 13.74 29.37
C VAL A 223 20.22 14.04 30.86
N LYS A 224 20.44 13.03 31.73
CA LYS A 224 20.62 13.31 33.16
C LYS A 224 21.94 14.07 33.26
N ALA A 225 21.87 15.31 33.71
CA ALA A 225 23.01 16.01 34.28
C ALA A 225 23.47 15.26 35.54
#